data_AF-A0A950FSJ8-F1
#
_entry.id   AF-A0A950FSJ8-F1
#
_cell.length_a   1.000
_cell.length_b   1.000
_cell.length_c   1.000
_cell.angle_alpha   90.00
_cell.angle_beta   90.00
_cell.angle_gamma   90.00
#
_symmetry.space_group_name_H-M   'P 1'
#
loop_
_entity.id
_entity.type
_entity.pdbx_description
1 polymer ?
#
loop_
_entity_poly.entity_id
_entity_poly.type
_entity_poly.pdbx_seq_one_letter_code
_entity_poly.pdbx_strand_id
1 'polypeptide(L)'
;MRFDPQKSKRLRAEPKRGVGFEEARAIFDRPYYLDQRRDIPEQYRAIGWVGARLYSLIFEPREDEEGEYYHLVTLWKATKQERQLYEDYS
;
A
#
# COMPACT_ATOMS: atom_id res chain seq x y z
N MET A 1 -9.03 0.98 7.68
CA MET A 1 -8.33 0.13 6.68
C MET A 1 -8.58 -1.32 7.01
N ARG A 2 -8.91 -2.16 6.02
CA ARG A 2 -9.22 -3.58 6.20
C ARG A 2 -8.43 -4.42 5.20
N PHE A 3 -8.15 -5.68 5.53
CA PHE A 3 -7.43 -6.61 4.66
C PHE A 3 -7.64 -8.06 5.09
N ASP A 4 -7.32 -9.00 4.21
CA ASP A 4 -7.29 -10.43 4.53
C ASP A 4 -6.02 -10.77 5.36
N PRO A 5 -6.16 -11.26 6.61
CA PRO A 5 -5.02 -11.62 7.45
C PRO A 5 -4.17 -12.77 6.89
N GLN A 6 -4.78 -13.75 6.20
CA GLN A 6 -4.05 -14.84 5.56
C GLN A 6 -3.23 -14.31 4.40
N LYS A 7 -3.78 -13.37 3.62
CA LYS A 7 -3.04 -12.68 2.57
C LYS A 7 -1.86 -11.90 3.16
N SER A 8 -2.09 -11.14 4.23
CA SER A 8 -1.01 -10.42 4.93
C SER A 8 0.14 -11.36 5.33
N LYS A 9 -0.20 -12.50 5.95
CA LYS A 9 0.78 -13.51 6.35
C LYS A 9 1.58 -14.06 5.17
N ARG A 10 0.94 -14.31 4.03
CA ARG A 10 1.62 -14.76 2.79
C ARG A 10 2.58 -13.71 2.25
N LEU A 11 2.18 -12.44 2.23
CA LEU A 11 3.03 -11.33 1.78
C LEU A 11 4.25 -11.17 2.69
N ARG A 12 4.06 -11.27 4.01
CA ARG A 12 5.16 -11.22 4.98
C ARG A 12 6.16 -12.37 4.77
N ALA A 13 5.66 -13.57 4.48
CA ALA A 13 6.49 -14.75 4.25
C ALA A 13 7.21 -14.73 2.88
N GLU A 14 6.75 -13.96 1.90
CA GLU A 14 7.41 -13.84 0.60
C GLU A 14 8.65 -12.94 0.68
N PRO A 15 9.89 -13.45 0.48
CA PRO A 15 11.12 -12.66 0.70
C PRO A 15 11.24 -11.40 -0.17
N LYS A 16 10.61 -11.41 -1.34
CA LYS A 16 10.56 -10.25 -2.24
C LYS A 16 9.74 -9.10 -1.65
N ARG A 17 8.76 -9.38 -0.79
CA ARG A 17 7.93 -8.38 -0.11
C ARG A 17 8.41 -8.15 1.32
N GLY A 18 8.43 -9.20 2.14
CA GLY A 18 9.05 -9.22 3.47
C GLY A 18 8.31 -8.44 4.56
N VAL A 19 7.12 -7.92 4.28
CA VAL A 19 6.24 -7.27 5.26
C VAL A 19 4.78 -7.63 4.98
N GLY A 20 3.94 -7.57 6.02
CA GLY A 20 2.50 -7.71 5.91
C GLY A 20 1.80 -6.35 5.74
N PHE A 21 0.48 -6.41 5.68
CA PHE A 21 -0.36 -5.23 5.65
C PHE A 21 -0.36 -4.46 6.97
N GLU A 22 -0.12 -5.12 8.10
CA GLU A 22 -0.02 -4.47 9.41
C GLU A 22 1.11 -3.43 9.40
N GLU A 23 2.30 -3.81 8.93
CA GLU A 23 3.45 -2.91 8.82
C GLU A 23 3.27 -1.88 7.71
N ALA A 24 2.64 -2.26 6.59
CA ALA A 24 2.43 -1.37 5.44
C ALA A 24 1.51 -0.19 5.73
N ARG A 25 0.71 -0.23 6.81
CA ARG A 25 -0.06 0.93 7.28
C ARG A 25 0.82 2.14 7.61
N ALA A 26 2.09 1.90 7.97
CA ALA A 26 3.04 2.97 8.27
C ALA A 26 3.31 3.93 7.09
N ILE A 27 2.97 3.52 5.86
CA ILE A 27 3.01 4.39 4.68
C ILE A 27 2.20 5.68 4.90
N PHE A 28 1.06 5.58 5.58
CA PHE A 28 0.15 6.71 5.79
C PHE A 28 0.51 7.58 7.00
N ASP A 29 1.53 7.19 7.79
CA ASP A 29 1.95 7.92 8.98
C ASP A 29 2.93 9.07 8.67
N ARG A 30 3.40 9.16 7.42
CA ARG A 30 4.37 10.13 6.91
C ARG A 30 3.94 10.62 5.53
N PRO A 31 4.55 11.68 4.95
CA PRO A 31 4.32 12.02 3.55
C PRO A 31 4.47 10.79 2.65
N TYR A 32 3.52 10.62 1.75
CA TYR A 32 3.48 9.53 0.78
C TYR A 32 3.05 10.08 -0.58
N TYR A 33 3.56 9.45 -1.63
CA TYR A 33 3.08 9.71 -2.98
C TYR A 33 1.80 8.89 -3.23
N LEU A 34 0.81 9.48 -3.89
CA LEU A 34 -0.48 8.85 -4.19
C LEU A 34 -0.83 9.05 -5.66
N ASP A 35 -1.15 7.95 -6.36
CA ASP A 35 -1.80 8.02 -7.66
C ASP A 35 -2.97 7.05 -7.79
N GLN A 36 -3.88 7.38 -8.70
CA GLN A 36 -4.96 6.48 -9.12
C GLN A 36 -4.41 5.54 -10.20
N ARG A 37 -4.56 4.23 -9.98
CA ARG A 37 -4.10 3.17 -10.90
C ARG A 37 -5.22 2.69 -11.81
N ARG A 38 -6.46 2.73 -11.33
CA ARG A 38 -7.65 2.29 -12.06
C ARG A 38 -8.87 3.05 -11.56
N ASP A 39 -9.78 3.32 -12.47
CA ASP A 39 -11.05 4.00 -12.24
C ASP A 39 -12.17 3.03 -11.84
N ILE A 40 -12.28 1.87 -12.51
CA ILE A 40 -13.37 0.90 -12.27
C ILE A 40 -12.86 -0.55 -12.20
N PRO A 41 -12.88 -1.23 -11.02
CA PRO A 41 -13.08 -0.61 -9.71
C PRO A 41 -11.94 0.36 -9.39
N GLU A 42 -12.24 1.33 -8.53
CA GLU A 42 -11.29 2.36 -8.16
C GLU A 42 -10.11 1.76 -7.38
N GLN A 43 -8.90 1.93 -7.89
CA GLN A 43 -7.67 1.52 -7.22
C GLN A 43 -6.68 2.68 -7.14
N TYR A 44 -6.05 2.77 -5.98
CA TYR A 44 -4.99 3.72 -5.70
C TYR A 44 -3.69 2.99 -5.36
N ARG A 45 -2.57 3.65 -5.67
CA ARG A 45 -1.24 3.26 -5.20
C ARG A 45 -0.70 4.34 -4.28
N ALA A 46 -0.39 3.95 -3.05
CA ALA A 46 0.43 4.74 -2.14
C ALA A 46 1.87 4.26 -2.19
N ILE A 47 2.83 5.18 -2.22
CA ILE A 47 4.26 4.89 -2.09
C ILE A 47 4.77 5.65 -0.87
N GLY A 48 5.35 4.94 0.10
CA GLY A 48 5.87 5.57 1.31
C GLY A 48 6.71 4.66 2.18
N TRP A 49 7.14 5.17 3.32
CA TRP A 49 8.10 4.51 4.19
C TRP A 49 7.46 3.44 5.07
N VAL A 50 8.09 2.27 5.11
CA VAL A 50 7.85 1.24 6.12
C VAL A 50 9.19 0.93 6.78
N GLY A 51 9.38 1.45 8.00
CA GLY A 51 10.68 1.47 8.64
C GLY A 51 11.71 2.24 7.78
N ALA A 52 12.80 1.58 7.40
CA ALA A 52 13.90 2.16 6.63
C ALA A 52 13.80 1.92 5.11
N ARG A 53 12.64 1.52 4.57
CA ARG A 53 12.51 1.20 3.15
C ARG A 53 11.19 1.71 2.56
N LEU A 54 11.23 2.16 1.31
CA LEU A 54 10.04 2.52 0.55
C LEU A 54 9.29 1.28 0.03
N TYR A 55 7.98 1.33 0.17
CA TYR A 55 7.03 0.32 -0.30
C TYR A 55 5.92 0.97 -1.13
N SER A 56 5.44 0.21 -2.09
CA SER A 56 4.25 0.53 -2.89
C SER A 56 3.11 -0.36 -2.41
N LEU A 57 1.95 0.24 -2.16
CA LEU A 57 0.75 -0.42 -1.65
C LEU A 57 -0.43 -0.07 -2.55
N ILE A 58 -1.15 -1.10 -3.01
CA ILE A 58 -2.42 -0.93 -3.71
C ILE A 58 -3.57 -1.08 -2.72
N PHE A 59 -4.51 -0.14 -2.77
CA PHE A 59 -5.74 -0.19 -2.00
C PHE A 59 -6.95 0.29 -2.81
N GLU A 60 -8.12 -0.11 -2.35
CA GLU A 60 -9.42 0.20 -2.96
C GLU A 60 -10.32 0.83 -1.89
N PRO A 61 -10.94 1.99 -2.15
CA PRO A 61 -12.09 2.45 -1.37
C PRO A 61 -13.24 1.45 -1.56
N ARG A 62 -13.89 1.08 -0.46
CA ARG A 62 -15.06 0.21 -0.44
C ARG A 62 -16.02 0.74 0.60
N GLU A 63 -17.30 0.41 0.46
CA GLU A 63 -18.34 0.78 1.42
C GLU A 63 -18.95 -0.48 2.04
N ASP A 64 -19.29 -0.40 3.33
CA ASP A 64 -20.18 -1.34 4.01
C ASP A 64 -21.12 -0.61 4.96
N GLU A 65 -21.83 -1.35 5.81
CA GLU A 65 -22.82 -0.81 6.76
C GLU A 65 -22.22 0.23 7.73
N GLU A 66 -20.90 0.24 7.94
CA GLU A 66 -20.19 1.22 8.78
C GLU A 66 -19.65 2.43 7.98
N GLY A 67 -19.81 2.45 6.66
CA GLY A 67 -19.34 3.50 5.74
C GLY A 67 -18.12 3.12 4.91
N GLU A 68 -17.40 4.13 4.41
CA GLU A 68 -16.23 3.93 3.55
C GLU A 68 -15.03 3.40 4.35
N TYR A 69 -14.34 2.40 3.79
CA TYR A 69 -13.06 1.90 4.28
C TYR A 69 -12.09 1.60 3.13
N TYR A 70 -10.80 1.75 3.40
CA TYR A 70 -9.75 1.32 2.47
C TYR A 70 -9.43 -0.16 2.64
N HIS A 71 -9.67 -0.94 1.59
CA HIS A 71 -9.28 -2.35 1.48
C HIS A 71 -7.87 -2.48 0.90
N LEU A 72 -6.93 -3.07 1.65
CA LEU A 72 -5.56 -3.26 1.17
C LEU A 72 -5.47 -4.51 0.29
N VAL A 73 -5.02 -4.31 -0.95
CA VAL A 73 -5.02 -5.34 -1.99
C VAL A 73 -3.68 -6.05 -2.05
N THR A 74 -2.56 -5.34 -2.14
CA THR A 74 -1.24 -5.93 -2.38
C THR A 74 -0.13 -4.92 -2.11
N LEU A 75 1.08 -5.37 -1.79
CA LEU A 75 2.23 -4.48 -1.53
C LEU A 75 3.55 -5.04 -2.08
N TRP A 76 4.49 -4.20 -2.46
CA TRP A 76 5.85 -4.62 -2.81
C TRP A 76 6.88 -3.57 -2.43
N LYS A 77 8.15 -3.97 -2.36
CA LYS A 77 9.27 -3.02 -2.20
C LYS A 77 9.29 -2.09 -3.40
N ALA A 78 9.26 -0.78 -3.18
CA ALA A 78 9.21 0.19 -4.26
C ALA A 78 10.34 -0.03 -5.27
N THR A 79 9.98 -0.08 -6.56
CA THR A 79 10.94 -0.18 -7.67
C THR A 79 11.77 1.09 -7.79
N LYS A 80 12.80 1.09 -8.66
CA LYS A 80 13.58 2.31 -8.91
C LYS A 80 12.69 3.46 -9.42
N GLN A 81 11.78 3.20 -10.37
CA GLN A 81 10.87 4.23 -10.87
C GLN A 81 9.91 4.73 -9.78
N GLU A 82 9.42 3.85 -8.92
CA GLU A 82 8.49 4.21 -7.85
C GLU A 82 9.15 5.05 -6.75
N ARG A 83 10.43 4.79 -6.47
CA ARG A 83 11.22 5.65 -5.59
C ARG A 83 11.41 7.03 -6.18
N GLN A 84 11.71 7.12 -7.48
CA GLN A 84 11.81 8.40 -8.17
C GLN A 84 10.49 9.18 -8.09
N LEU A 85 9.34 8.52 -8.30
CA LEU A 85 8.02 9.16 -8.13
C LEU A 85 7.82 9.73 -6.73
N TYR A 86 8.23 9.01 -5.70
CA TYR A 86 8.18 9.51 -4.31
C TYR A 86 9.11 10.71 -4.11
N GLU A 87 10.34 10.63 -4.61
CA GLU A 87 11.36 11.67 -4.46
C GLU A 87 11.00 12.96 -5.22
N ASP A 88 10.43 12.85 -6.42
CA ASP A 88 10.00 14.00 -7.23
C ASP A 88 8.78 14.73 -6.63
N TYR A 89 8.00 14.03 -5.81
CA TYR A 89 6.83 14.56 -5.12
C TYR A 89 7.14 15.17 -3.74
N SER A 90 8.21 14.68 -3.09
CA SER A 90 8.54 14.98 -1.68
C SER A 90 9.37 16.25 -1.48
#